data_AF-A0AA50DGN7-F1
#
_entry.id   AF-A0AA50DGN7-F1
#
_cell.length_a   1.000
_cell.length_b   1.000
_cell.length_c   1.000
_cell.angle_alpha   90.00
_cell.angle_beta   90.00
_cell.angle_gamma   90.00
#
_symmetry.space_group_name_H-M   'P 1'
#
loop_
_entity.id
_entity.type
_entity.pdbx_description
1 polymer ?
#
loop_
_entity_poly.entity_id
_entity_poly.type
_entity_poly.pdbx_seq_one_letter_code
_entity_poly.pdbx_strand_id
1 'polypeptide(L)'
;MTIEDTMQGHIDRIAVLNGFLRELHLGRRSKERAVARKVRRNLIAEIEEMIAYERDELAVDETYIRRTSESDRVQDEGVDLGWSDADDFSTIYDTVALLDIAPLISEEGEAFDPAMNRWYRVEEGYPKKVPVSANELGDLMGLIERIEEALDITFTVERFFWTEEALTIASFAQEGREAAAG
;
A
#
# COMPACT_ATOMS: atom_id res chain seq x y z
N MET A 1 -15.66 14.79 -16.28
CA MET A 1 -14.97 13.66 -16.96
C MET A 1 -16.06 12.78 -17.56
N THR A 2 -15.87 12.10 -18.70
CA THR A 2 -16.93 11.19 -19.22
C THR A 2 -16.82 9.81 -18.59
N ILE A 3 -17.91 9.04 -18.58
CA ILE A 3 -17.85 7.65 -18.08
C ILE A 3 -16.87 6.80 -18.89
N GLU A 4 -16.75 7.05 -20.20
CA GLU A 4 -15.77 6.38 -21.04
C GLU A 4 -14.31 6.76 -20.66
N ASP A 5 -14.06 8.00 -20.22
CA ASP A 5 -12.75 8.42 -19.70
C ASP A 5 -12.41 7.69 -18.39
N THR A 6 -13.37 7.59 -17.47
CA THR A 6 -13.22 6.87 -16.19
C THR A 6 -12.92 5.38 -16.41
N MET A 7 -13.68 4.72 -17.27
CA MET A 7 -13.44 3.33 -17.65
C MET A 7 -12.06 3.11 -18.26
N GLN A 8 -11.60 4.02 -19.12
CA GLN A 8 -10.26 3.93 -19.68
C GLN A 8 -9.18 4.11 -18.60
N GLY A 9 -9.40 5.00 -17.62
CA GLY A 9 -8.57 5.14 -16.44
C GLY A 9 -8.41 3.82 -15.67
N HIS A 10 -9.52 3.12 -15.42
CA HIS A 10 -9.52 1.81 -14.76
C HIS A 10 -8.73 0.76 -15.56
N ILE A 11 -8.96 0.68 -16.87
CA ILE A 11 -8.26 -0.27 -17.76
C ILE A 11 -6.74 -0.01 -17.76
N ASP A 12 -6.34 1.26 -17.88
CA ASP A 12 -4.94 1.66 -17.90
C ASP A 12 -4.25 1.33 -16.57
N ARG A 13 -4.91 1.63 -15.44
CA ARG A 13 -4.38 1.31 -14.11
C ARG A 13 -4.25 -0.20 -13.89
N ILE A 14 -5.24 -0.99 -14.29
CA ILE A 14 -5.15 -2.46 -14.26
C ILE A 14 -3.95 -2.95 -15.08
N ALA A 15 -3.70 -2.38 -16.26
CA ALA A 15 -2.56 -2.75 -17.08
C ALA A 15 -1.21 -2.43 -16.39
N VAL A 16 -1.09 -1.25 -15.79
CA VAL A 16 0.08 -0.81 -15.01
C VAL A 16 0.33 -1.74 -13.81
N LEU A 17 -0.69 -1.99 -13.00
CA LEU A 17 -0.63 -2.87 -11.83
C LEU A 17 -0.20 -4.30 -12.20
N ASN A 18 -0.76 -4.86 -13.27
CA ASN A 18 -0.35 -6.19 -13.78
C ASN A 18 1.11 -6.21 -14.25
N GLY A 19 1.60 -5.11 -14.82
CA GLY A 19 3.01 -4.93 -15.17
C GLY A 19 3.93 -5.07 -13.95
N PHE A 20 3.61 -4.34 -12.88
CA PHE A 20 4.36 -4.40 -11.63
C PHE A 20 4.24 -5.75 -10.92
N LEU A 21 3.06 -6.35 -10.89
CA LEU A 21 2.84 -7.68 -10.31
C LEU A 21 3.74 -8.72 -10.98
N ARG A 22 3.87 -8.66 -12.31
CA ARG A 22 4.80 -9.51 -13.06
C ARG A 22 6.26 -9.24 -12.67
N GLU A 23 6.69 -7.99 -12.59
CA GLU A 23 8.05 -7.64 -12.14
C GLU A 23 8.35 -8.18 -10.73
N LEU A 24 7.39 -8.05 -9.81
CA LEU A 24 7.51 -8.54 -8.43
C LEU A 24 7.69 -10.06 -8.35
N HIS A 25 6.93 -10.82 -9.16
CA HIS A 25 7.04 -12.27 -9.23
C HIS A 25 8.33 -12.75 -9.91
N LEU A 26 8.83 -12.00 -10.90
CA LEU A 26 10.09 -12.32 -11.59
C LEU A 26 11.34 -11.95 -10.79
N GLY A 27 11.20 -11.13 -9.74
CA GLY A 27 12.29 -10.74 -8.84
C GLY A 27 13.06 -11.93 -8.25
N ARG A 28 14.40 -11.82 -8.24
CA ARG A 28 15.31 -12.90 -7.82
C ARG A 28 15.23 -13.20 -6.33
N ARG A 29 14.65 -14.35 -5.96
CA ARG A 29 14.49 -14.84 -4.58
C ARG A 29 15.79 -15.21 -3.83
N SER A 30 16.89 -15.47 -4.53
CA SER A 30 18.04 -16.20 -3.95
C SER A 30 19.02 -15.38 -3.11
N LYS A 31 18.92 -14.03 -3.10
CA LYS A 31 19.79 -13.14 -2.30
C LYS A 31 19.05 -12.10 -1.47
N GLU A 32 17.72 -12.10 -1.52
CA GLU A 32 16.91 -11.09 -0.84
C GLU A 32 16.97 -11.29 0.69
N ARG A 33 16.98 -10.20 1.47
CA ARG A 33 16.91 -10.27 2.94
C ARG A 33 15.50 -10.70 3.37
N ALA A 34 15.36 -11.22 4.59
CA ALA A 34 14.06 -11.69 5.09
C ALA A 34 12.98 -10.59 5.10
N VAL A 35 13.38 -9.37 5.39
CA VAL A 35 12.52 -8.18 5.43
C VAL A 35 12.03 -7.85 4.03
N ALA A 36 12.93 -7.72 3.05
CA ALA A 36 12.58 -7.51 1.65
C ALA A 36 11.64 -8.61 1.11
N ARG A 37 11.84 -9.88 1.48
CA ARG A 37 10.90 -10.96 1.14
C ARG A 37 9.50 -10.76 1.75
N LYS A 38 9.40 -10.28 2.99
CA LYS A 38 8.11 -9.99 3.64
C LYS A 38 7.43 -8.82 2.91
N VAL A 39 8.16 -7.72 2.71
CA VAL A 39 7.67 -6.52 2.01
C VAL A 39 7.20 -6.87 0.59
N ARG A 40 7.97 -7.64 -0.17
CA ARG A 40 7.56 -8.11 -1.52
C ARG A 40 6.24 -8.88 -1.49
N ARG A 41 6.07 -9.80 -0.54
CA ARG A 41 4.82 -10.57 -0.44
C ARG A 41 3.63 -9.70 -0.09
N ASN A 42 3.82 -8.75 0.83
CA ASN A 42 2.77 -7.81 1.19
C ASN A 42 2.44 -6.91 -0.01
N LEU A 43 3.45 -6.36 -0.68
CA LEU A 43 3.25 -5.56 -1.89
C LEU A 43 2.54 -6.32 -3.02
N ILE A 44 2.83 -7.61 -3.20
CA ILE A 44 2.08 -8.47 -4.13
C ILE A 44 0.60 -8.53 -3.74
N ALA A 45 0.31 -8.78 -2.46
CA ALA A 45 -1.07 -8.86 -1.97
C ALA A 45 -1.82 -7.52 -2.13
N GLU A 46 -1.18 -6.40 -1.80
CA GLU A 46 -1.76 -5.06 -1.97
C GLU A 46 -2.06 -4.75 -3.43
N ILE A 47 -1.14 -5.08 -4.36
CA ILE A 47 -1.38 -4.89 -5.79
C ILE A 47 -2.51 -5.80 -6.30
N GLU A 48 -2.61 -7.04 -5.80
CA GLU A 48 -3.74 -7.92 -6.14
C GLU A 48 -5.07 -7.34 -5.65
N GLU A 49 -5.10 -6.72 -4.47
CA GLU A 49 -6.27 -6.02 -3.94
C GLU A 49 -6.64 -4.78 -4.76
N MET A 50 -5.66 -3.95 -5.12
CA MET A 50 -5.85 -2.80 -6.01
C MET A 50 -6.42 -3.23 -7.38
N ILE A 51 -5.91 -4.32 -7.96
CA ILE A 51 -6.45 -4.86 -9.23
C ILE A 51 -7.90 -5.34 -9.05
N ALA A 52 -8.23 -5.94 -7.92
CA ALA A 52 -9.59 -6.39 -7.64
C ALA A 52 -10.54 -5.20 -7.51
N TYR A 53 -10.13 -4.17 -6.76
CA TYR A 53 -10.88 -2.91 -6.64
C TYR A 53 -11.18 -2.28 -8.00
N GLU A 54 -10.15 -2.08 -8.83
CA GLU A 54 -10.31 -1.49 -10.17
C GLU A 54 -11.23 -2.31 -11.09
N ARG A 55 -11.22 -3.63 -10.96
CA ARG A 55 -12.12 -4.50 -11.74
C ARG A 55 -13.56 -4.38 -11.29
N ASP A 56 -13.78 -4.22 -9.98
CA ASP A 56 -15.11 -4.05 -9.43
C ASP A 56 -15.69 -2.69 -9.84
N GLU A 57 -14.90 -1.60 -9.78
CA GLU A 57 -15.28 -0.28 -10.29
C GLU A 57 -15.58 -0.32 -11.80
N LEU A 58 -14.69 -0.89 -12.61
CA LEU A 58 -14.93 -1.05 -14.04
C LEU A 58 -16.21 -1.83 -14.35
N ALA A 59 -16.54 -2.86 -13.57
CA ALA A 59 -17.77 -3.64 -13.75
C ALA A 59 -19.04 -2.84 -13.38
N VAL A 60 -18.93 -1.91 -12.42
CA VAL A 60 -20.00 -0.95 -12.09
C VAL A 60 -20.24 -0.02 -13.27
N ASP A 61 -19.18 0.54 -13.85
CA ASP A 61 -19.26 1.44 -15.00
C ASP A 61 -19.81 0.76 -16.26
N GLU A 62 -19.32 -0.45 -16.58
CA GLU A 62 -19.84 -1.26 -17.67
C GLU A 62 -21.34 -1.55 -17.50
N THR A 63 -21.76 -1.78 -16.24
CA THR A 63 -23.17 -2.00 -15.92
C THR A 63 -23.99 -0.73 -16.09
N TYR A 64 -23.45 0.43 -15.72
CA TYR A 64 -24.08 1.73 -15.93
C TYR A 64 -24.28 2.00 -17.43
N ILE A 65 -23.23 1.92 -18.26
CA ILE A 65 -23.31 2.12 -19.72
C ILE A 65 -24.36 1.22 -20.37
N ARG A 66 -24.45 -0.04 -19.95
CA ARG A 66 -25.43 -1.00 -20.49
C ARG A 66 -26.87 -0.66 -20.10
N ARG A 67 -27.08 0.01 -18.97
CA ARG A 67 -28.41 0.31 -18.41
C ARG A 67 -28.92 1.70 -18.77
N THR A 68 -28.03 2.60 -19.21
CA THR A 68 -28.37 3.98 -19.56
C THR A 68 -28.36 4.19 -21.07
N SER A 69 -29.23 5.10 -21.54
CA SER A 69 -29.13 5.61 -22.91
C SER A 69 -28.06 6.69 -23.00
N GLU A 70 -27.60 7.00 -24.20
CA GLU A 70 -26.66 8.11 -24.44
C GLU A 70 -27.22 9.45 -23.93
N SER A 71 -28.54 9.68 -24.06
CA SER A 71 -29.16 10.91 -23.53
C SER A 71 -29.18 10.96 -22.00
N ASP A 72 -29.34 9.81 -21.33
CA ASP A 72 -29.29 9.76 -19.87
C ASP A 72 -27.86 10.06 -19.38
N ARG A 73 -26.84 9.52 -20.06
CA ARG A 73 -25.43 9.77 -19.73
C ARG A 73 -25.06 11.24 -19.90
N VAL A 74 -25.42 11.86 -21.03
CA VAL A 74 -25.18 13.29 -21.27
C VAL A 74 -25.87 14.15 -20.21
N GLN A 75 -27.04 13.73 -19.73
CA GLN A 75 -27.73 14.42 -18.65
C GLN A 75 -27.00 14.24 -17.32
N ASP A 76 -26.61 13.02 -16.96
CA ASP A 76 -25.91 12.72 -15.71
C ASP A 76 -24.53 13.39 -15.65
N GLU A 77 -23.74 13.34 -16.72
CA GLU A 77 -22.44 14.02 -16.85
C GLU A 77 -22.57 15.55 -16.86
N GLY A 78 -23.73 16.06 -17.30
CA GLY A 78 -24.02 17.50 -17.32
C GLY A 78 -24.45 18.05 -15.96
N VAL A 79 -24.73 17.19 -14.99
CA VAL A 79 -25.08 17.59 -13.61
C VAL A 79 -23.91 17.22 -12.70
N ASP A 80 -23.16 18.22 -12.26
CA ASP A 80 -22.16 18.06 -11.19
C ASP A 80 -22.90 17.76 -9.87
N LEU A 81 -23.20 16.48 -9.66
CA LEU A 81 -23.83 15.99 -8.44
C LEU A 81 -22.81 15.75 -7.33
N GLY A 82 -21.51 15.76 -7.62
CA GLY A 82 -20.45 15.35 -6.69
C GLY A 82 -20.37 13.84 -6.46
N TRP A 83 -21.02 13.00 -7.30
CA TRP A 83 -21.03 11.53 -7.19
C TRP A 83 -20.18 10.82 -8.26
N SER A 84 -19.71 11.51 -9.32
CA SER A 84 -19.23 10.83 -10.54
C SER A 84 -17.94 11.37 -11.16
N ASP A 85 -17.21 12.27 -10.50
CA ASP A 85 -16.05 12.93 -11.10
C ASP A 85 -14.70 12.62 -10.42
N ALA A 86 -14.68 11.84 -9.33
CA ALA A 86 -13.45 11.53 -8.62
C ALA A 86 -13.10 10.06 -8.78
N ASP A 87 -12.10 9.80 -9.62
CA ASP A 87 -11.29 8.59 -9.53
C ASP A 87 -10.59 8.58 -8.17
N ASP A 88 -11.26 7.99 -7.17
CA ASP A 88 -10.86 8.03 -5.76
C ASP A 88 -9.70 7.09 -5.43
N PHE A 89 -9.11 6.40 -6.43
CA PHE A 89 -8.09 5.39 -6.20
C PHE A 89 -6.92 5.90 -5.36
N SER A 90 -6.34 7.04 -5.70
CA SER A 90 -5.23 7.61 -4.93
C SER A 90 -5.65 8.06 -3.53
N THR A 91 -6.94 8.37 -3.32
CA THR A 91 -7.47 8.70 -1.98
C THR A 91 -7.67 7.43 -1.14
N ILE A 92 -8.16 6.35 -1.76
CA ILE A 92 -8.36 5.04 -1.10
C ILE A 92 -7.02 4.42 -0.71
N TYR A 93 -6.01 4.56 -1.58
CA TYR A 93 -4.68 3.97 -1.42
C TYR A 93 -3.59 4.99 -1.08
N ASP A 94 -3.94 6.17 -0.59
CA ASP A 94 -3.02 7.30 -0.32
C ASP A 94 -1.78 6.86 0.49
N THR A 95 -2.01 6.04 1.52
CA THR A 95 -0.93 5.45 2.31
C THR A 95 -1.17 3.96 2.58
N VAL A 96 -0.26 3.11 2.12
CA VAL A 96 -0.34 1.63 2.28
C VAL A 96 0.86 1.09 3.05
N ALA A 97 0.62 0.37 4.15
CA ALA A 97 1.67 -0.17 5.00
C ALA A 97 2.13 -1.56 4.53
N LEU A 98 3.39 -1.68 4.07
CA LEU A 98 3.92 -2.92 3.49
C LEU A 98 4.63 -3.84 4.48
N LEU A 99 4.85 -3.43 5.73
CA LEU A 99 5.59 -4.24 6.70
C LEU A 99 4.81 -4.52 7.98
N ASP A 100 4.63 -3.50 8.82
CA ASP A 100 3.86 -3.56 10.05
C ASP A 100 2.78 -2.47 10.01
N ILE A 101 1.58 -2.80 10.48
CA ILE A 101 0.47 -1.85 10.54
C ILE A 101 0.66 -0.97 11.78
N ALA A 102 0.41 0.33 11.62
CA ALA A 102 0.46 1.26 12.74
C ALA A 102 -0.52 0.83 13.84
N PRO A 103 -0.07 0.68 15.09
CA PRO A 103 -0.94 0.27 16.17
C PRO A 103 -1.93 1.38 16.52
N LEU A 104 -3.13 0.98 16.95
CA LEU A 104 -4.11 1.93 17.47
C LEU A 104 -3.67 2.38 18.85
N ILE A 105 -3.48 3.69 19.03
CA ILE A 105 -3.09 4.28 20.31
C ILE A 105 -4.30 4.98 20.92
N SER A 106 -4.63 4.63 22.17
CA SER A 106 -5.66 5.31 22.95
C SER A 106 -5.12 6.60 23.56
N GLU A 107 -6.02 7.54 23.88
CA GLU A 107 -5.66 8.79 24.59
C GLU A 107 -5.03 8.52 25.96
N GLU A 108 -5.26 7.35 26.54
CA GLU A 108 -4.75 6.92 27.86
C GLU A 108 -3.33 6.34 27.80
N GLY A 109 -2.72 6.30 26.61
CA GLY A 109 -1.38 5.75 26.40
C GLY A 109 -1.36 4.22 26.34
N GLU A 110 -2.45 3.62 25.87
CA GLU A 110 -2.52 2.19 25.56
C GLU A 110 -2.40 1.97 24.07
N ALA A 111 -1.79 0.86 23.67
CA ALA A 111 -1.65 0.46 22.29
C ALA A 111 -2.32 -0.88 22.07
N PHE A 112 -3.10 -0.99 21.00
CA PHE A 112 -3.76 -2.23 20.60
C PHE A 112 -2.78 -3.11 19.83
N ASP A 113 -2.58 -4.34 20.29
CA ASP A 113 -1.88 -5.39 19.55
C ASP A 113 -2.91 -6.27 18.81
N PRO A 114 -3.01 -6.16 17.46
CA PRO A 114 -3.95 -6.96 16.68
C PRO A 114 -3.65 -8.46 16.73
N ALA A 115 -2.39 -8.86 16.94
CA ALA A 115 -2.01 -10.27 16.97
C ALA A 115 -2.54 -10.99 18.23
N MET A 116 -2.64 -10.27 19.35
CA MET A 116 -3.17 -10.78 20.61
C MET A 116 -4.63 -10.35 20.87
N ASN A 117 -5.18 -9.46 20.04
CA ASN A 117 -6.50 -8.84 20.19
C ASN A 117 -6.69 -8.22 21.60
N ARG A 118 -5.69 -7.45 22.05
CA ARG A 118 -5.64 -6.90 23.41
C ARG A 118 -5.00 -5.51 23.43
N TRP A 119 -5.42 -4.72 24.41
CA TRP A 119 -4.82 -3.43 24.75
C TRP A 119 -3.73 -3.61 25.80
N TYR A 120 -2.63 -2.88 25.61
CA TYR A 120 -1.51 -2.88 26.53
C TYR A 120 -1.07 -1.45 26.80
N ARG A 121 -0.79 -1.14 28.08
CA ARG A 121 -0.15 0.11 28.44
C ARG A 121 1.27 0.13 27.86
N VAL A 122 1.59 1.19 27.12
CA VAL A 122 2.93 1.41 26.56
C VAL A 122 3.64 2.52 27.33
N GLU A 123 4.97 2.46 27.34
CA GLU A 123 5.78 3.53 27.90
C GLU A 123 5.64 4.80 27.07
N GLU A 124 5.85 5.96 27.70
CA GLU A 124 5.78 7.25 27.00
C GLU A 124 6.77 7.29 25.83
N GLY A 125 6.29 7.66 24.65
CA GLY A 125 7.09 7.67 23.41
C GLY A 125 7.18 6.32 22.68
N TYR A 126 6.47 5.29 23.15
CA TYR A 126 6.29 4.01 22.46
C TYR A 126 4.84 3.82 21.99
N PRO A 127 4.60 3.04 20.91
CA PRO A 127 5.60 2.31 20.12
C PRO A 127 6.44 3.24 19.23
N LYS A 128 7.74 2.95 19.15
CA LYS A 128 8.66 3.69 18.29
C LYS A 128 8.58 3.16 16.87
N LYS A 129 8.35 4.10 15.96
CA LYS A 129 8.32 3.89 14.51
C LYS A 129 9.72 4.02 13.94
N VAL A 130 10.18 2.99 13.23
CA VAL A 130 11.52 2.96 12.61
C VAL A 130 11.39 2.59 11.13
N PRO A 131 11.75 3.47 10.20
CA PRO A 131 11.74 3.14 8.77
C PRO A 131 12.80 2.10 8.44
N VAL A 132 12.46 1.18 7.55
CA VAL A 132 13.41 0.19 7.02
C VAL A 132 14.34 0.86 6.01
N SER A 133 15.64 0.60 6.13
CA SER A 133 16.63 1.20 5.25
C SER A 133 16.59 0.63 3.83
N ALA A 134 17.02 1.43 2.84
CA ALA A 134 17.20 0.97 1.46
C ALA A 134 18.17 -0.23 1.37
N ASN A 135 19.17 -0.31 2.23
CA ASN A 135 20.09 -1.47 2.30
C ASN A 135 19.38 -2.77 2.69
N GLU A 136 18.30 -2.69 3.48
CA GLU A 136 17.51 -3.86 3.87
C GLU A 136 16.55 -4.31 2.76
N LEU A 137 16.09 -3.38 1.92
CA LEU A 137 15.20 -3.65 0.79
C LEU A 137 15.96 -4.00 -0.50
N GLY A 138 17.18 -3.48 -0.67
CA GLY A 138 17.97 -3.63 -1.88
C GLY A 138 17.22 -3.10 -3.11
N ASP A 139 17.27 -3.85 -4.21
CA ASP A 139 16.62 -3.51 -5.48
C ASP A 139 15.09 -3.37 -5.36
N LEU A 140 14.46 -3.91 -4.30
CA LEU A 140 13.02 -3.76 -4.07
C LEU A 140 12.62 -2.30 -3.81
N MET A 141 13.51 -1.47 -3.24
CA MET A 141 13.21 -0.06 -2.98
C MET A 141 12.93 0.70 -4.28
N GLY A 142 13.77 0.54 -5.29
CA GLY A 142 13.56 1.22 -6.58
C GLY A 142 12.33 0.72 -7.33
N LEU A 143 11.84 -0.49 -7.03
CA LEU A 143 10.55 -0.96 -7.56
C LEU A 143 9.38 -0.33 -6.81
N ILE A 144 9.48 -0.18 -5.48
CA ILE A 144 8.48 0.52 -4.67
C ILE A 144 8.32 1.98 -5.15
N GLU A 145 9.42 2.72 -5.26
CA GLU A 145 9.42 4.12 -5.72
C GLU A 145 8.77 4.29 -7.10
N ARG A 146 9.03 3.36 -8.03
CA ARG A 146 8.41 3.35 -9.36
C ARG A 146 6.91 3.12 -9.32
N ILE A 147 6.41 2.32 -8.36
CA ILE A 147 4.98 2.06 -8.21
C ILE A 147 4.30 3.28 -7.60
N GLU A 148 4.91 3.88 -6.57
CA GLU A 148 4.43 5.12 -5.94
C GLU A 148 4.27 6.24 -6.97
N GLU A 149 5.29 6.48 -7.80
CA GLU A 149 5.25 7.50 -8.86
C GLU A 149 4.19 7.20 -9.92
N ALA A 150 4.03 5.93 -10.30
CA ALA A 150 3.07 5.54 -11.36
C ALA A 150 1.61 5.60 -10.90
N LEU A 151 1.35 5.46 -9.60
CA LEU A 151 0.00 5.36 -9.04
C LEU A 151 -0.41 6.58 -8.21
N ASP A 152 0.52 7.50 -7.95
CA ASP A 152 0.33 8.64 -7.05
C ASP A 152 -0.11 8.21 -5.64
N ILE A 153 0.60 7.23 -5.09
CA ILE A 153 0.36 6.68 -3.73
C ILE A 153 1.66 6.61 -2.94
N THR A 154 1.56 6.44 -1.62
CA THR A 154 2.73 6.25 -0.75
C THR A 154 2.70 4.89 -0.07
N PHE A 155 3.81 4.15 -0.13
CA PHE A 155 4.03 2.96 0.67
C PHE A 155 4.88 3.25 1.90
N THR A 156 4.45 2.74 3.06
CA THR A 156 5.27 2.80 4.27
C THR A 156 5.90 1.44 4.57
N VAL A 157 7.22 1.43 4.75
CA VAL A 157 7.97 0.23 5.13
C VAL A 157 8.59 0.46 6.50
N GLU A 158 7.76 0.35 7.53
CA GLU A 158 8.11 0.71 8.90
C GLU A 158 8.03 -0.50 9.84
N ARG A 159 8.86 -0.48 10.88
CA ARG A 159 8.76 -1.40 12.02
C ARG A 159 8.32 -0.63 13.26
N PHE A 160 7.50 -1.28 14.07
CA PHE A 160 7.10 -0.77 15.36
C PHE A 160 7.77 -1.55 16.48
N PHE A 161 8.44 -0.84 17.36
CA PHE A 161 9.04 -1.38 18.58
C PHE A 161 8.23 -0.94 19.78
N TRP A 162 7.88 -1.88 20.64
CA TRP A 162 6.96 -1.67 21.76
C TRP A 162 7.67 -1.28 23.07
N THR A 163 8.98 -1.51 23.15
CA THR A 163 9.81 -1.21 24.31
C THR A 163 11.20 -0.75 23.88
N GLU A 164 11.91 -0.06 24.78
CA GLU A 164 13.30 0.37 24.55
C GLU A 164 14.26 -0.81 24.40
N GLU A 165 14.06 -1.86 25.17
CA GLU A 165 14.87 -3.08 25.09
C GLU A 165 14.75 -3.73 23.71
N ALA A 166 13.52 -3.87 23.18
CA ALA A 166 13.29 -4.46 21.86
C ALA A 166 13.94 -3.62 20.75
N LEU A 167 13.85 -2.29 20.84
CA LEU A 167 14.50 -1.39 19.91
C LEU A 167 16.03 -1.53 19.98
N THR A 168 16.59 -1.54 21.19
CA THR A 168 18.04 -1.65 21.42
C THR A 168 18.62 -2.94 20.85
N ILE A 169 17.96 -4.08 21.10
CA ILE A 169 18.35 -5.39 20.55
C ILE A 169 18.34 -5.35 19.02
N ALA A 170 17.32 -4.74 18.42
CA ALA A 170 17.21 -4.64 16.97
C ALA A 170 18.31 -3.77 16.34
N SER A 171 18.65 -2.64 16.98
CA SER A 171 19.73 -1.75 16.56
C SER A 171 21.08 -2.47 16.55
N PHE A 172 21.44 -3.17 17.63
CA PHE A 172 22.69 -3.95 17.67
C PHE A 172 22.73 -5.06 16.62
N ALA A 173 21.61 -5.74 16.39
CA ALA A 173 21.52 -6.76 15.35
C ALA A 173 21.68 -6.16 13.95
N GLN A 174 21.27 -4.90 13.73
CA GLN A 174 21.47 -4.19 12.48
C GLN A 174 22.94 -3.79 12.29
N GLU A 175 23.57 -3.17 13.28
CA GLU A 175 24.99 -2.78 13.23
C GLU A 175 25.90 -3.99 12.94
N GLY A 176 25.65 -5.13 13.59
CA GLY A 176 26.40 -6.36 13.34
C GLY A 176 26.24 -6.90 11.91
N ARG A 177 25.07 -6.70 11.28
CA ARG A 177 24.82 -7.09 9.88
C ARG A 177 25.50 -6.14 8.89
N GLU A 178 25.54 -4.85 9.20
CA GLU A 178 26.20 -3.85 8.38
C GLU A 178 27.73 -4.02 8.41
N ALA A 179 28.29 -4.24 9.60
CA ALA A 179 29.72 -4.53 9.77
C ALA A 179 30.18 -5.82 9.06
N ALA A 180 29.29 -6.80 8.88
CA ALA A 180 29.59 -8.05 8.17
C ALA A 180 29.41 -7.95 6.64
N ALA A 181 28.81 -6.86 6.14
CA ALA A 181 28.52 -6.66 4.72
C ALA A 181 29.48 -5.69 4.01
N GLY A 182 30.28 -4.92 4.78
CA GLY A 182 31.38 -4.08 4.28
C GLY A 182 32.71 -4.82 4.23
#